data_AF-A0A851M0C8-F1
#
_entry.id   AF-A0A851M0C8-F1
#
_cell.length_a   1.000
_cell.length_b   1.000
_cell.length_c   1.000
_cell.angle_alpha   90.00
_cell.angle_beta   90.00
_cell.angle_gamma   90.00
#
_symmetry.space_group_name_H-M   'P 1'
#
loop_
_entity.id
_entity.type
_entity.pdbx_description
1 polymer ?
#
loop_
_entity_poly.entity_id
_entity_poly.type
_entity_poly.pdbx_seq_one_letter_code
_entity_poly.pdbx_strand_id
1 'polypeptide(L)' 'LTSPPSPSRNPESSLGGELLFGGFDPSRFKGTLNWVPVTQQGYWQIQLDNIQVGETIAFCMNGCQAIVDTGTS' A
#
# COMPACT_ATOMS: atom_id res chain seq x y z
N LEU A 1 -11.74 -1.93 25.42
CA LEU A 1 -10.74 -1.08 24.75
C LEU A 1 -11.34 -0.72 23.41
N THR A 2 -11.88 0.50 23.28
CA THR A 2 -12.57 0.97 22.08
C THR A 2 -11.56 1.34 21.01
N SER A 3 -11.72 0.84 19.78
CA SER A 3 -10.89 1.20 18.64
C SER A 3 -10.88 2.72 18.43
N PRO A 4 -9.74 3.34 18.08
CA PRO A 4 -9.71 4.76 17.73
C PRO A 4 -10.58 5.01 16.48
N PRO A 5 -11.22 6.19 16.38
CA PRO A 5 -12.07 6.52 15.23
C PRO A 5 -11.28 6.49 13.92
N SER A 6 -11.91 5.95 12.87
CA SER A 6 -11.37 5.84 11.52
C SER A 6 -10.92 7.21 10.99
N PRO A 7 -9.79 7.31 10.26
CA PRO A 7 -9.44 8.51 9.50
C PRO A 7 -10.39 8.65 8.30
N SER A 8 -11.56 9.25 8.53
CA SER A 8 -12.44 9.77 7.48
C SER A 8 -12.45 11.30 7.56
N ARG A 9 -12.46 11.97 6.40
CA ARG A 9 -12.66 13.44 6.35
C ARG A 9 -14.07 13.85 6.81
N ASN A 10 -15.02 12.92 6.72
CA ASN A 10 -16.38 13.07 7.22
C ASN A 10 -16.62 11.99 8.29
N PRO A 11 -16.73 12.35 9.58
CA PRO A 11 -16.95 11.40 10.67
C PRO A 11 -18.29 10.65 10.58
N GLU A 12 -19.24 11.15 9.76
CA GLU A 12 -20.54 10.51 9.48
C GLU A 12 -20.49 9.55 8.28
N SER A 13 -19.36 9.48 7.56
CA SER A 13 -19.18 8.56 6.44
C SER A 13 -18.86 7.15 6.95
N SER A 14 -19.66 6.18 6.55
CA SER A 14 -19.35 4.75 6.76
C SER A 14 -18.19 4.25 5.89
N LEU A 15 -17.77 5.04 4.89
CA LEU A 15 -16.62 4.78 4.04
C LEU A 15 -15.42 5.59 4.56
N GLY A 16 -14.39 4.89 5.05
CA GLY A 16 -13.17 5.48 5.59
C GLY A 16 -12.00 4.50 5.53
N GLY A 17 -10.82 4.96 5.96
CA GLY A 17 -9.63 4.12 6.11
C GLY A 17 -9.47 3.56 7.52
N GLU A 18 -8.46 2.73 7.71
CA GLU A 18 -8.04 2.18 9.00
C GLU A 18 -6.51 2.26 9.09
N LEU A 19 -5.98 2.60 10.26
CA LEU A 19 -4.55 2.53 10.58
C LEU A 19 -4.39 1.66 11.82
N LEU A 20 -3.62 0.58 11.70
CA LEU A 20 -3.35 -0.33 12.81
C LEU A 20 -1.87 -0.26 13.17
N PHE A 21 -1.58 -0.11 14.46
CA PHE A 21 -0.22 -0.14 14.99
C PHE A 21 0.11 -1.53 15.53
N GLY A 22 1.26 -2.09 15.14
CA GLY A 22 1.78 -3.35 15.68
C GLY A 22 1.24 -4.62 15.01
N GLY A 23 0.52 -4.51 13.89
CA GLY A 23 0.04 -5.67 13.15
C GLY A 23 -0.78 -5.30 11.92
N PHE A 24 -1.47 -6.29 11.37
CA PHE A 24 -2.46 -6.14 10.30
C PHE A 24 -3.74 -6.89 10.70
N ASP A 25 -4.89 -6.47 10.18
CA ASP A 25 -6.16 -7.18 10.36
C ASP A 25 -6.39 -8.18 9.20
N PRO A 26 -6.35 -9.50 9.44
CA PRO A 26 -6.60 -10.51 8.40
C PRO A 26 -7.99 -10.44 7.77
N SER A 27 -8.96 -9.76 8.40
CA SER A 27 -10.30 -9.58 7.84
C SER A 27 -10.34 -8.61 6.64
N ARG A 28 -9.28 -7.80 6.45
CA ARG A 28 -9.20 -6.74 5.43
C ARG A 28 -8.60 -7.18 4.09
N PHE A 29 -8.13 -8.42 3.97
CA PHE A 29 -7.59 -8.96 2.72
C PHE A 29 -7.97 -10.43 2.55
N LYS A 30 -7.83 -10.93 1.32
CA LYS A 30 -7.99 -12.36 1.00
C LYS A 30 -6.63 -12.97 0.72
N GLY A 31 -6.44 -14.23 1.10
CA GLY A 31 -5.19 -14.95 0.89
C GLY A 31 -4.10 -14.57 1.89
N THR A 32 -2.84 -14.68 1.49
CA THR A 32 -1.67 -14.41 2.32
C THR A 32 -0.91 -13.16 1.86
N LEU A 33 -0.25 -12.49 2.80
CA LEU A 33 0.65 -11.38 2.48
C LEU A 33 1.94 -11.90 1.85
N ASN A 34 2.39 -11.22 0.80
CA ASN A 34 3.69 -11.44 0.17
C ASN A 34 4.58 -10.24 0.47
N TRP A 35 5.79 -10.50 0.92
CA TRP A 35 6.73 -9.47 1.35
C TRP A 35 7.69 -9.10 0.23
N VAL A 36 7.87 -7.80 0.01
CA VAL A 36 8.87 -7.24 -0.92
C VAL A 36 9.90 -6.50 -0.08
N PRO A 37 11.21 -6.75 -0.28
CA PRO A 37 12.25 -6.09 0.50
C PRO A 37 12.34 -4.60 0.18
N VAL A 38 12.61 -3.79 1.20
CA VAL A 38 12.96 -2.38 1.02
C VAL A 38 14.36 -2.28 0.40
N THR A 39 14.49 -1.58 -0.72
CA THR A 39 15.75 -1.46 -1.47
C THR A 39 16.66 -0.35 -0.94
N GLN A 40 16.07 0.72 -0.41
CA GLN A 40 16.77 1.85 0.19
C GLN A 40 15.99 2.40 1.39
N GLN A 41 16.63 2.46 2.55
CA GLN A 41 16.02 3.03 3.74
C GLN A 41 15.95 4.56 3.65
N GLY A 42 14.81 5.12 4.05
CA GLY A 42 14.49 6.56 3.97
C GLY A 42 13.04 6.77 3.53
N TYR A 43 12.60 5.95 2.56
CA TYR A 43 11.20 5.79 2.15
C TYR A 43 10.82 4.31 2.18
N TRP A 44 9.52 4.01 2.04
CA TRP A 44 9.06 2.67 1.70
C TRP A 44 9.34 2.38 0.21
N GLN A 45 10.62 2.34 -0.13
CA GLN A 45 11.10 2.14 -1.50
C GLN A 45 11.26 0.66 -1.83
N ILE A 46 10.75 0.24 -2.97
CA ILE A 46 10.80 -1.15 -3.46
C ILE A 46 11.30 -1.20 -4.91
N GLN A 47 11.79 -2.38 -5.31
CA GLN A 47 12.03 -2.70 -6.71
C GLN A 47 10.69 -2.97 -7.40
N LEU A 48 10.48 -2.31 -8.54
CA LEU A 48 9.37 -2.58 -9.45
C LEU A 48 9.93 -3.23 -10.72
N ASP A 49 9.39 -4.37 -11.12
CA ASP A 49 9.93 -5.13 -12.26
C ASP A 49 9.55 -4.54 -13.60
N ASN A 50 8.26 -4.21 -13.79
CA ASN A 50 7.73 -3.49 -14.94
C ASN A 50 6.28 -3.05 -14.66
N ILE A 51 5.74 -2.19 -15.51
CA ILE A 51 4.32 -1.81 -15.53
C ILE A 51 3.74 -2.23 -16.86
N GLN A 52 2.66 -3.02 -16.83
CA GLN A 52 1.95 -3.49 -18.02
C GLN A 52 0.58 -2.83 -18.16
N VAL A 53 0.22 -2.52 -19.40
CA VAL A 53 -1.13 -2.07 -19.79
C VAL A 53 -1.67 -3.06 -20.81
N GLY A 54 -2.62 -3.90 -20.37
CA GLY A 54 -2.99 -5.11 -21.11
C GLY A 54 -1.82 -6.09 -21.14
N GLU A 55 -1.44 -6.54 -22.33
CA GLU A 55 -0.31 -7.47 -22.55
C GLU A 55 1.01 -6.75 -22.87
N THR A 56 0.99 -5.41 -22.91
CA THR A 56 2.15 -4.60 -23.31
C THR A 56 2.87 -4.04 -22.10
N ILE A 57 4.18 -4.27 -22.00
CA ILE A 57 5.04 -3.55 -21.05
C ILE A 57 5.09 -2.07 -21.46
N ALA A 58 4.48 -1.22 -20.65
CA ALA A 58 4.38 0.21 -20.90
C ALA A 58 5.53 1.00 -20.26
N PHE A 59 5.98 0.58 -19.07
CA PHE A 59 7.05 1.27 -18.34
C PHE A 59 7.94 0.30 -17.56
N CYS A 60 9.09 0.82 -17.12
CA CYS A 60 10.06 0.10 -16.31
C CYS A 60 10.47 -1.25 -16.94
N MET A 61 10.73 -1.30 -18.25
CA MET A 61 11.05 -2.54 -18.96
C MET A 61 12.26 -3.29 -18.38
N ASN A 62 13.21 -2.56 -17.80
CA ASN A 62 14.40 -3.11 -17.13
C ASN A 62 14.32 -2.96 -15.60
N GLY A 63 13.11 -2.84 -15.06
CA GLY A 63 12.86 -2.47 -13.67
C GLY A 63 13.12 -0.99 -13.37
N CYS A 64 12.59 -0.55 -12.23
CA CYS A 64 12.78 0.79 -11.67
C CYS A 64 12.56 0.77 -10.16
N GLN A 65 12.80 1.90 -9.48
CA GLN A 65 12.44 2.07 -8.07
C GLN A 65 11.07 2.74 -7.95
N ALA A 66 10.29 2.33 -6.96
CA ALA A 66 9.01 2.95 -6.62
C ALA A 66 8.91 3.17 -5.11
N ILE A 67 8.13 4.16 -4.69
CA ILE A 67 7.84 4.43 -3.28
C ILE A 67 6.36 4.14 -3.03
N VAL A 68 6.07 3.41 -1.95
CA VAL A 68 4.70 3.22 -1.45
C VAL A 68 4.37 4.38 -0.51
N ASP A 69 3.57 5.35 -0.99
CA ASP A 69 3.28 6.59 -0.28
C ASP A 69 1.77 6.77 -0.06
N THR A 70 1.32 6.69 1.20
CA THR A 70 -0.08 6.95 1.57
C THR A 70 -0.43 8.44 1.63
N GLY A 71 0.56 9.33 1.45
CA GLY A 71 0.40 10.79 1.50
C GLY A 71 0.10 11.47 0.14
N THR A 72 0.16 10.73 -0.97
CA THR A 72 -0.03 11.26 -2.34
C THR A 72 -1.29 10.66 -3.00
N SER A 73 -2.09 11.47 -3.69
CA SER A 73 -3.36 11.08 -4.35
C SER A 73 -3.45 11.50 -5.81
#